data_AF-A0A936IDW9-F1
#
_entry.id   AF-A0A936IDW9-F1
#
_cell.length_a   1.000
_cell.length_b   1.000
_cell.length_c   1.000
_cell.angle_alpha   90.00
_cell.angle_beta   90.00
_cell.angle_gamma   90.00
#
_symmetry.space_group_name_H-M   'P 1'
#
loop_
_entity.id
_entity.type
_entity.pdbx_description
1 polymer ?
#
loop_
_entity_poly.entity_id
_entity_poly.type
_entity_poly.pdbx_seq_one_letter_code
_entity_poly.pdbx_strand_id
1 'polypeptide(L)'
;MRKTAYMVRCVPRYGFDNTEVRTIDLDLPPFAEHDELEHALGFYFASRGISDAVFAIECDADGYFAVINDEVYERQWGKPLL
;
A
#
# COMPACT_ATOMS: atom_id res chain seq x y z
N MET A 1 19.24 4.89 -13.94
CA MET A 1 18.13 3.94 -13.69
C MET A 1 16.84 4.73 -13.68
N ARG A 2 15.89 4.45 -14.58
CA ARG A 2 14.55 5.03 -14.52
C ARG A 2 13.84 4.28 -13.38
N LYS A 3 13.78 4.87 -12.19
CA LYS A 3 12.97 4.33 -11.09
C LYS A 3 11.53 4.38 -11.55
N THR A 4 10.93 3.22 -11.74
CA THR A 4 9.54 3.15 -12.20
C THR A 4 8.72 3.09 -10.93
N ALA A 5 8.14 4.22 -10.52
CA ALA A 5 7.40 4.31 -9.28
C ALA A 5 5.93 3.94 -9.53
N TYR A 6 5.48 2.84 -8.93
CA TYR A 6 4.07 2.47 -8.83
C TYR A 6 3.52 3.02 -7.51
N MET A 7 2.53 3.90 -7.59
CA MET A 7 1.89 4.48 -6.41
C MET A 7 0.75 3.57 -5.96
N VAL A 8 0.84 3.03 -4.74
CA VAL A 8 -0.23 2.22 -4.15
C VAL A 8 -0.96 3.04 -3.10
N ARG A 9 -2.29 3.10 -3.19
CA ARG A 9 -3.15 3.64 -2.12
C ARG A 9 -3.28 2.60 -1.02
N CYS A 10 -3.18 3.05 0.23
CA CYS A 10 -3.33 2.24 1.42
C CYS A 10 -4.46 2.82 2.28
N VAL A 11 -5.44 1.97 2.58
CA VAL A 11 -6.66 2.32 3.33
C VAL A 11 -6.75 1.47 4.59
N PRO A 12 -7.33 1.96 5.70
CA PRO A 12 -7.55 1.12 6.89
C PRO A 12 -8.58 0.02 6.61
N ARG A 13 -8.60 -1.01 7.45
CA ARG A 13 -9.55 -2.11 7.36
C ARG A 13 -10.94 -1.71 7.82
N TYR A 14 -11.05 -0.88 8.86
CA TYR A 14 -12.33 -0.39 9.36
C TYR A 14 -12.44 1.13 9.21
N GLY A 15 -13.42 1.57 8.42
CA GLY A 15 -13.77 2.99 8.26
C GLY A 15 -13.18 3.59 6.98
N PHE A 16 -14.01 3.72 5.95
CA PHE A 16 -13.67 4.43 4.73
C PHE A 16 -14.01 5.93 4.80
N ASP A 17 -14.98 6.31 5.64
CA ASP A 17 -15.69 7.58 5.48
C ASP A 17 -14.92 8.83 5.96
N ASN A 18 -13.79 8.72 6.67
CA ASN A 18 -13.03 9.88 7.15
C ASN A 18 -11.52 9.62 7.36
N THR A 19 -10.96 8.63 6.65
CA THR A 19 -9.63 8.13 7.00
C THR A 19 -8.58 8.60 6.01
N GLU A 20 -7.45 9.10 6.52
CA GLU A 20 -6.34 9.61 5.72
C GLU A 20 -5.79 8.48 4.81
N VAL A 21 -6.07 8.55 3.51
CA VAL A 21 -5.46 7.61 2.55
C VAL A 21 -3.96 7.85 2.56
N ARG A 22 -3.17 6.78 2.61
CA ARG A 22 -1.71 6.89 2.50
C ARG A 22 -1.23 6.28 1.21
N THR A 23 -0.12 6.78 0.68
CA THR A 23 0.51 6.24 -0.50
C THR A 23 1.93 5.78 -0.23
N ILE A 24 2.33 4.77 -0.99
CA ILE A 24 3.71 4.32 -1.06
C ILE A 24 4.15 4.25 -2.52
N ASP A 25 5.42 4.55 -2.76
CA ASP A 25 6.04 4.41 -4.07
C ASP A 25 6.85 3.10 -4.09
N LEU A 26 6.45 2.16 -4.94
CA LEU A 26 7.16 0.91 -5.18
C LEU A 26 7.96 1.01 -6.48
N ASP A 27 9.18 0.47 -6.51
CA ASP A 27 9.99 0.43 -7.74
C ASP A 27 9.57 -0.78 -8.60
N LEU A 28 8.40 -0.65 -9.23
CA LEU A 28 7.75 -1.68 -10.04
C LEU A 28 7.40 -1.13 -11.44
N PRO A 29 7.41 -1.98 -12.48
CA PRO A 29 6.92 -1.58 -13.79
C PRO A 29 5.42 -1.22 -13.75
N PRO A 30 4.91 -0.39 -14.67
CA PRO A 30 3.52 0.09 -14.64
C PRO A 30 2.49 -1.01 -14.94
N PHE A 31 2.97 -2.15 -15.45
CA PHE A 31 2.21 -3.35 -15.80
C PHE A 31 2.55 -4.52 -14.88
N ALA A 32 3.08 -4.23 -13.67
CA ALA A 32 3.33 -5.25 -12.67
C ALA A 32 2.05 -6.03 -12.38
N GLU A 33 2.17 -7.36 -12.32
CA GLU A 33 1.04 -8.24 -12.00
C GLU A 33 0.74 -8.23 -10.50
N HIS A 34 -0.42 -8.78 -10.13
CA HIS A 34 -0.89 -8.81 -8.74
C HIS A 34 0.13 -9.42 -7.78
N ASP A 35 0.74 -10.56 -8.16
CA ASP A 35 1.72 -11.27 -7.33
C ASP A 35 3.01 -10.44 -7.12
N GLU A 36 3.44 -9.67 -8.13
CA GLU A 36 4.60 -8.79 -8.02
C GLU A 36 4.31 -7.62 -7.07
N LEU A 37 3.09 -7.08 -7.13
CA LEU A 37 2.61 -6.04 -6.23
C LEU A 37 2.56 -6.53 -4.79
N GLU A 38 2.00 -7.73 -4.57
CA GLU A 38 1.92 -8.36 -3.25
C GLU A 38 3.31 -8.59 -2.66
N HIS A 39 4.24 -9.14 -3.45
CA HIS A 39 5.61 -9.36 -3.00
C HIS A 39 6.33 -8.06 -2.63
N ALA A 40 6.18 -7.02 -3.45
CA ALA A 40 6.81 -5.73 -3.22
C ALA A 40 6.23 -5.01 -1.99
N LEU A 41 4.91 -5.05 -1.79
CA LEU A 41 4.24 -4.54 -0.60
C LEU A 41 4.72 -5.27 0.66
N GLY A 42 4.75 -6.60 0.61
CA GLY A 42 5.23 -7.44 1.71
C GLY A 42 6.65 -7.07 2.11
N PHE A 43 7.56 -6.92 1.13
CA PHE A 43 8.93 -6.48 1.39
C PHE A 43 9.01 -5.07 1.99
N TYR A 44 8.25 -4.11 1.42
CA TYR A 44 8.21 -2.74 1.90
C TYR A 44 7.79 -2.65 3.38
N PHE A 45 6.74 -3.38 3.76
CA PHE A 45 6.23 -3.38 5.13
C PHE A 45 7.10 -4.18 6.10
N ALA A 46 7.62 -5.34 5.67
CA ALA A 46 8.58 -6.11 6.46
C ALA A 46 9.83 -5.31 6.81
N SER A 47 10.37 -4.52 5.86
CA SER A 47 11.54 -3.67 6.10
C SER A 47 11.31 -2.57 7.16
N ARG A 48 10.06 -2.32 7.55
CA ARG A 48 9.64 -1.35 8.57
C ARG A 48 9.15 -2.01 9.86
N GLY A 49 9.30 -3.33 10.00
CA GLY A 49 8.86 -4.06 11.18
C GLY A 49 7.33 -4.15 11.32
N ILE A 50 6.61 -4.04 10.20
CA ILE A 50 5.15 -4.14 10.12
C ILE A 50 4.76 -5.16 9.04
N SER A 51 5.39 -6.34 9.01
CA SER A 51 5.16 -7.38 8.00
C SER A 51 3.69 -7.76 7.84
N ASP A 52 2.94 -7.73 8.94
CA ASP A 52 1.54 -8.11 8.97
C ASP A 52 0.62 -6.91 8.66
N ALA A 53 1.13 -5.89 7.97
CA ALA A 53 0.37 -4.69 7.62
C ALA A 53 -0.78 -4.99 6.65
N VAL A 54 -0.51 -5.79 5.62
CA VAL A 54 -1.44 -6.01 4.52
C VAL A 54 -2.54 -6.98 4.95
N PHE A 55 -3.77 -6.51 4.98
CA PHE A 55 -4.96 -7.33 5.19
C PHE A 55 -5.47 -7.93 3.87
N ALA A 56 -5.55 -7.10 2.83
CA ALA A 56 -5.99 -7.50 1.49
C ALA A 56 -5.41 -6.55 0.43
N ILE A 57 -5.39 -7.00 -0.82
CA ILE A 57 -5.11 -6.15 -1.99
C ILE A 57 -6.34 -6.21 -2.88
N GLU A 58 -6.90 -5.06 -3.19
CA GLU A 58 -8.12 -4.90 -3.99
C GLU A 58 -7.88 -3.95 -5.17
N CYS A 59 -8.84 -3.85 -6.07
CA CYS A 59 -8.77 -2.99 -7.25
C CYS A 59 -10.10 -2.26 -7.44
N ASP A 60 -10.03 -0.95 -7.72
CA ASP A 60 -11.18 -0.12 -8.07
C ASP A 60 -10.94 0.62 -9.41
N ALA A 61 -11.73 1.65 -9.69
CA ALA A 61 -11.60 2.45 -10.91
C ALA A 61 -10.26 3.20 -11.04
N ASP A 62 -9.55 3.42 -9.93
CA ASP A 62 -8.26 4.12 -9.86
C ASP A 62 -7.07 3.15 -9.80
N GLY A 63 -7.32 1.83 -9.81
CA GLY A 63 -6.31 0.77 -9.81
C GLY A 63 -6.21 0.03 -8.48
N TYR A 64 -5.07 -0.65 -8.27
CA TYR A 64 -4.87 -1.45 -7.06
C TYR A 64 -4.69 -0.58 -5.81
N PHE A 65 -5.22 -1.08 -4.70
CA PHE A 65 -5.00 -0.52 -3.37
C PHE A 65 -4.82 -1.64 -2.34
N ALA A 66 -4.09 -1.34 -1.27
CA ALA A 66 -3.89 -2.24 -0.16
C ALA A 66 -4.78 -1.85 1.02
N VAL A 67 -5.50 -2.81 1.59
CA VAL A 67 -6.19 -2.67 2.87
C VAL A 67 -5.19 -3.01 3.97
N ILE A 68 -5.04 -2.11 4.94
CA ILE A 68 -4.03 -2.19 6.00
C ILE A 68 -4.70 -2.43 7.35
N ASN A 69 -4.12 -3.30 8.16
CA ASN A 69 -4.56 -3.55 9.53
C ASN A 69 -4.52 -2.25 10.36
N ASP A 70 -5.55 -2.00 11.16
CA ASP A 70 -5.74 -0.72 11.84
C ASP A 70 -4.62 -0.41 12.85
N GLU A 71 -4.12 -1.43 13.56
CA GLU A 71 -2.97 -1.32 14.48
C GLU A 71 -1.69 -0.83 13.79
N VAL A 72 -1.53 -1.20 12.52
CA VAL A 72 -0.43 -0.70 11.71
C VAL A 72 -0.76 0.71 11.24
N TYR A 73 -1.98 0.95 10.76
CA TYR A 73 -2.43 2.25 10.27
C TYR A 73 -2.23 3.41 11.26
N GLU A 74 -2.39 3.18 12.56
CA GLU A 74 -2.10 4.17 13.60
C GLU A 74 -0.61 4.59 13.69
N ARG A 75 0.32 3.78 13.17
CA ARG A 75 1.75 4.08 13.13
C ARG A 75 2.09 4.98 11.94
N GLN A 76 3.20 5.71 12.01
CA GLN A 76 3.65 6.54 10.89
C GLN A 76 4.40 5.71 9.83
N TRP A 77 3.78 5.49 8.68
CA TRP A 77 4.37 4.84 7.50
C TRP A 77 3.68 5.34 6.23
N GLY A 78 4.42 5.45 5.13
CA GLY A 78 3.90 6.00 3.87
C GLY A 78 3.78 7.53 3.90
N LYS A 79 3.14 8.08 2.86
CA LYS A 79 2.89 9.52 2.69
C LYS A 79 1.37 9.77 2.74
N PRO A 80 0.86 10.75 3.50
CA PRO A 80 -0.54 11.15 3.40
C PRO A 80 -0.89 11.58 1.98
N LEU A 81 -2.02 11.10 1.47
CA LEU A 81 -2.65 11.57 0.24
C LEU A 81 -3.63 12.68 0.63
N LEU A 82 -3.30 13.91 0.26
CA LEU A 82 -4.10 15.12 0.53
C LEU A 82 -5.37 15.17 -0.33
#